data_AF-A0A317MD30-F1
#
_entry.id   AF-A0A317MD30-F1
#
_cell.length_a   1.000
_cell.length_b   1.000
_cell.length_c   1.000
_cell.angle_alpha   90.00
_cell.angle_beta   90.00
_cell.angle_gamma   90.00
#
_symmetry.space_group_name_H-M   'P 1'
#
loop_
_entity.id
_entity.type
_entity.pdbx_description
1 polymer ?
#
loop_
_entity_poly.entity_id
_entity_poly.type
_entity_poly.pdbx_seq_one_letter_code
_entity_poly.pdbx_strand_id
1 'polypeptide(L)'
;MNFFTPVQLRILKTSWIPVLIVCTIQKGAIIFPSISSLSLGTQFSLFFTLATIGMVTWEAIIKKDLKQFGILTCVTLLTFGLQFVLNEFLKANSSQQSTSLIYYFNSFAVFLVVIITRFYLNGMSDKIGAAALAAVIYFVIPKTGSPTGGIPVGWLYPSQFWTDVVTSLAFPLITFGTFISYYSIIFLTENSFRWPAFFIKLQSRIQTISKWEYFFLFLAIWFVYMGSIGELSYLMASFFEGTTLPVIVTAFTIFKLLLAVLCIYSLAGLLRNIITGRVLTTGEYNPWVIIMHYIPVVNIAAVLKLIFTEDKPATQEEHAVLYLESDRHAAQQAMIISGITVTVYNIYYLLTAPTGLALSGAALLGALYLLKIFCYIKLRSSKTYLLLVIGLNIVTILFALNEYLMLSLAFLYLYYYLMQELFYPKLEIEDTLKVQEPEAGDIFTHTA
;
A
#
# COMPACT_ATOMS: atom_id res chain seq x y z
N MET A 1 -8.08 7.81 22.30
CA MET A 1 -7.04 6.73 22.28
C MET A 1 -6.33 6.65 20.93
N ASN A 2 -5.06 6.32 20.94
CA ASN A 2 -4.17 6.13 19.76
C ASN A 2 -4.43 4.77 19.04
N PHE A 3 -4.03 4.65 17.79
CA PHE A 3 -4.00 3.40 17.00
C PHE A 3 -2.88 2.46 17.42
N PHE A 4 -1.74 3.03 17.82
CA PHE A 4 -0.57 2.29 18.25
C PHE A 4 -0.28 2.56 19.73
N THR A 5 0.14 1.53 20.45
CA THR A 5 0.64 1.69 21.81
C THR A 5 1.96 2.48 21.79
N PRO A 6 2.37 3.11 22.91
CA PRO A 6 3.66 3.82 22.98
C PRO A 6 4.86 2.93 22.60
N VAL A 7 4.79 1.63 22.90
CA VAL A 7 5.82 0.64 22.53
C VAL A 7 5.79 0.37 21.02
N GLN A 8 4.62 0.12 20.44
CA GLN A 8 4.45 -0.08 18.99
C GLN A 8 4.95 1.15 18.20
N LEU A 9 4.63 2.36 18.67
CA LEU A 9 5.09 3.61 18.07
C LEU A 9 6.62 3.77 18.16
N ARG A 10 7.23 3.37 19.28
CA ARG A 10 8.69 3.38 19.45
C ARG A 10 9.37 2.42 18.46
N ILE A 11 8.81 1.23 18.25
CA ILE A 11 9.31 0.26 17.28
C ILE A 11 9.26 0.84 15.87
N LEU A 12 8.12 1.42 15.46
CA LEU A 12 7.97 2.08 14.16
C LEU A 12 8.97 3.23 13.97
N LYS A 13 9.12 4.12 14.96
CA LYS A 13 10.08 5.24 14.92
C LYS A 13 11.54 4.83 14.85
N THR A 14 11.88 3.65 15.35
CA THR A 14 13.28 3.17 15.40
C THR A 14 13.58 2.15 14.31
N SER A 15 12.58 1.76 13.52
CA SER A 15 12.71 0.78 12.42
C SER A 15 13.70 1.18 11.32
N TRP A 16 14.08 2.46 11.22
CA TRP A 16 15.13 2.90 10.31
C TRP A 16 16.51 2.32 10.67
N ILE A 17 16.76 1.99 11.94
CA ILE A 17 18.04 1.44 12.42
C ILE A 17 18.33 0.09 11.76
N PRO A 18 17.47 -0.95 11.89
CA PRO A 18 17.74 -2.23 11.24
C PRO A 18 17.74 -2.11 9.71
N VAL A 19 16.99 -1.16 9.14
CA VAL A 19 17.04 -0.87 7.69
C VAL A 19 18.43 -0.41 7.27
N LEU A 20 19.04 0.56 7.98
CA LEU A 20 20.39 1.00 7.67
C LEU A 20 21.43 -0.11 7.85
N ILE A 21 21.27 -0.97 8.87
CA ILE A 21 22.15 -2.13 9.08
C ILE A 21 22.06 -3.08 7.86
N VAL A 22 20.85 -3.41 7.41
CA VAL A 22 20.65 -4.27 6.24
C VAL A 22 21.22 -3.64 4.98
N CYS A 23 20.95 -2.36 4.74
CA CYS A 23 21.45 -1.64 3.57
C CYS A 23 22.98 -1.54 3.55
N THR A 24 23.61 -1.29 4.70
CA THR A 24 25.08 -1.23 4.82
C THR A 24 25.72 -2.58 4.61
N ILE A 25 25.14 -3.67 5.15
CA ILE A 25 25.65 -5.03 4.93
C ILE A 25 25.53 -5.41 3.45
N GLN A 26 24.39 -5.13 2.80
CA GLN A 26 24.21 -5.48 1.40
C GLN A 26 25.15 -4.70 0.46
N LYS A 27 25.36 -3.39 0.69
CA LYS A 27 26.34 -2.62 -0.08
C LYS A 27 27.78 -3.02 0.24
N GLY A 28 28.08 -3.31 1.51
CA GLY A 28 29.39 -3.75 1.97
C GLY A 28 29.77 -5.16 1.51
N ALA A 29 28.80 -6.02 1.22
CA ALA A 29 29.04 -7.38 0.74
C ALA A 29 29.79 -7.46 -0.59
N ILE A 30 29.72 -6.39 -1.41
CA ILE A 30 30.49 -6.24 -2.64
C ILE A 30 32.01 -6.26 -2.36
N ILE A 31 32.42 -5.86 -1.15
CA ILE A 31 33.82 -5.79 -0.73
C ILE A 31 34.36 -7.18 -0.32
N PHE A 32 33.47 -8.15 -0.03
CA PHE A 32 33.88 -9.50 0.40
C PHE A 32 33.90 -10.47 -0.80
N PRO A 33 35.10 -10.90 -1.27
CA PRO A 33 35.22 -11.73 -2.47
C PRO A 33 34.42 -13.04 -2.37
N SER A 34 34.38 -13.65 -1.19
CA SER A 34 33.66 -14.90 -0.91
C SER A 34 32.14 -14.79 -1.08
N ILE A 35 31.55 -13.62 -0.79
CA ILE A 35 30.12 -13.38 -1.00
C ILE A 35 29.88 -13.05 -2.47
N SER A 36 30.76 -12.24 -3.06
CA SER A 36 30.68 -11.86 -4.48
C SER A 36 30.82 -13.04 -5.45
N SER A 37 31.53 -14.10 -5.03
CA SER A 37 31.69 -15.34 -5.80
C SER A 37 30.48 -16.27 -5.75
N LEU A 38 29.50 -16.03 -4.87
CA LEU A 38 28.26 -16.81 -4.83
C LEU A 38 27.37 -16.48 -6.03
N SER A 39 26.50 -17.41 -6.42
CA SER A 39 25.49 -17.12 -7.45
C SER A 39 24.59 -15.95 -7.04
N LEU A 40 24.15 -15.14 -8.01
CA LEU A 40 23.25 -14.00 -7.76
C LEU A 40 22.00 -14.40 -6.97
N GLY A 41 21.42 -15.57 -7.25
CA GLY A 41 20.25 -16.07 -6.51
C GLY A 41 20.57 -16.41 -5.06
N THR A 42 21.76 -16.95 -4.78
CA THR A 42 22.21 -17.25 -3.42
C THR A 42 22.47 -15.96 -2.64
N GLN A 43 23.15 -14.99 -3.25
CA GLN A 43 23.38 -13.66 -2.65
C GLN A 43 22.04 -13.00 -2.29
N PHE A 44 21.11 -12.96 -3.24
CA PHE A 44 19.77 -12.42 -3.03
C PHE A 44 19.05 -13.08 -1.85
N SER A 45 19.06 -14.41 -1.79
CA SER A 45 18.40 -15.17 -0.72
C SER A 45 19.01 -14.85 0.65
N LEU A 46 20.34 -14.77 0.75
CA LEU A 46 21.03 -14.44 2.01
C LEU A 46 20.66 -13.04 2.51
N PHE A 47 20.69 -12.02 1.64
CA PHE A 47 20.31 -10.66 2.04
C PHE A 47 18.84 -10.57 2.42
N PHE A 48 17.97 -11.29 1.72
CA PHE A 48 16.55 -11.33 2.05
C PHE A 48 16.28 -11.98 3.41
N THR A 49 16.96 -13.09 3.73
CA THR A 49 16.90 -13.72 5.05
C THR A 49 17.42 -12.79 6.14
N LEU A 50 18.57 -12.13 5.92
CA LEU A 50 19.13 -11.17 6.87
C LEU A 50 18.19 -9.99 7.12
N ALA A 51 17.61 -9.42 6.05
CA ALA A 51 16.61 -8.36 6.14
C ALA A 51 15.40 -8.81 6.95
N THR A 52 14.93 -10.04 6.73
CA THR A 52 13.80 -10.62 7.46
C THR A 52 14.12 -10.84 8.94
N ILE A 53 15.33 -11.30 9.28
CA ILE A 53 15.77 -11.42 10.68
C ILE A 53 15.74 -10.04 11.35
N GLY A 54 16.36 -9.03 10.72
CA GLY A 54 16.33 -7.66 11.24
C GLY A 54 14.91 -7.13 11.40
N MET A 55 14.02 -7.42 10.46
CA MET A 55 12.62 -7.02 10.47
C MET A 55 11.85 -7.67 11.61
N VAL A 56 11.94 -8.99 11.78
CA VAL A 56 11.08 -9.75 12.72
C VAL A 56 11.59 -9.65 14.16
N THR A 57 12.90 -9.53 14.36
CA THR A 57 13.52 -9.53 15.70
C THR A 57 13.62 -8.14 16.33
N TRP A 58 13.41 -7.07 15.56
CA TRP A 58 13.59 -5.70 16.06
C TRP A 58 12.65 -5.34 17.22
N GLU A 59 11.41 -5.83 17.20
CA GLU A 59 10.49 -5.71 18.35
C GLU A 59 11.09 -6.31 19.63
N ALA A 60 11.67 -7.50 19.56
CA ALA A 60 12.28 -8.18 20.70
C ALA A 60 13.51 -7.42 21.24
N ILE A 61 14.30 -6.81 20.34
CA ILE A 61 15.44 -5.95 20.71
C ILE A 61 14.95 -4.73 21.51
N ILE A 62 13.91 -4.04 21.02
CA ILE A 62 13.36 -2.86 21.70
C ILE A 62 12.73 -3.20 23.05
N LYS A 63 12.08 -4.37 23.15
CA LYS A 63 11.53 -4.91 24.40
C LYS A 63 12.61 -5.46 25.35
N LYS A 64 13.86 -5.63 24.88
CA LYS A 64 14.96 -6.30 25.59
C LYS A 64 14.63 -7.75 25.98
N ASP A 65 13.82 -8.44 25.18
CA ASP A 65 13.46 -9.83 25.38
C ASP A 65 14.39 -10.75 24.58
N LEU A 66 15.47 -11.20 25.24
CA LEU A 66 16.47 -12.07 24.64
C LEU A 66 15.90 -13.45 24.26
N LYS A 67 14.87 -13.93 24.96
CA LYS A 67 14.24 -15.22 24.68
C LYS A 67 13.45 -15.14 23.38
N GLN A 68 12.61 -14.10 23.24
CA GLN A 68 11.88 -13.87 21.99
C GLN A 68 12.83 -13.63 20.81
N PHE A 69 13.90 -12.85 21.02
CA PHE A 69 14.94 -12.63 20.01
C PHE A 69 15.53 -13.97 19.53
N GLY A 70 16.04 -14.80 20.45
CA GLY A 70 16.67 -16.07 20.10
C GLY A 70 15.73 -17.04 19.37
N ILE A 71 14.47 -17.16 19.81
CA ILE A 71 13.48 -18.03 19.17
C ILE A 71 13.16 -17.53 17.76
N LEU A 72 12.89 -16.25 17.58
CA LEU A 72 12.55 -15.69 16.27
C LEU A 72 13.72 -15.81 15.29
N THR A 73 14.95 -15.51 15.71
CA THR A 73 16.15 -15.68 14.88
C THR A 73 16.32 -17.15 14.46
N CYS A 74 16.19 -18.09 15.40
CA CYS A 74 16.31 -19.52 15.11
C CYS A 74 15.24 -19.99 14.13
N VAL A 75 13.97 -19.63 14.35
CA VAL A 75 12.86 -20.00 13.46
C VAL A 75 13.05 -19.40 12.07
N THR A 76 13.46 -18.12 11.96
CA THR A 76 13.73 -17.50 10.66
C THR A 76 14.88 -18.22 9.94
N LEU A 77 16.00 -18.50 10.61
CA LEU A 77 17.12 -19.22 10.00
C LEU A 77 16.74 -20.64 9.54
N LEU A 78 16.00 -21.38 10.37
CA LEU A 78 15.56 -22.73 10.04
C LEU A 78 14.57 -22.74 8.87
N THR A 79 13.57 -21.87 8.89
CA THR A 79 12.53 -21.82 7.84
C THR A 79 13.10 -21.36 6.50
N PHE A 80 13.95 -20.33 6.48
CA PHE A 80 14.63 -19.88 5.26
C PHE A 80 15.69 -20.89 4.78
N GLY A 81 16.41 -21.54 5.70
CA GLY A 81 17.36 -22.62 5.37
C GLY A 81 16.67 -23.81 4.71
N LEU A 82 15.54 -24.26 5.29
CA LEU A 82 14.70 -25.31 4.71
C LEU A 82 14.14 -24.90 3.35
N GLN A 83 13.66 -23.66 3.21
CA GLN A 83 13.21 -23.13 1.92
C GLN A 83 14.33 -23.16 0.88
N PHE A 84 15.54 -22.75 1.23
CA PHE A 84 16.69 -22.78 0.32
C PHE A 84 16.99 -24.20 -0.16
N VAL A 85 17.12 -25.16 0.76
CA VAL A 85 17.38 -26.57 0.43
C VAL A 85 16.28 -27.16 -0.45
N LEU A 86 15.02 -26.89 -0.10
CA LEU A 86 13.87 -27.37 -0.87
C LEU A 86 13.84 -26.79 -2.28
N ASN A 87 14.14 -25.49 -2.43
CA ASN A 87 14.18 -24.84 -3.74
C ASN A 87 15.28 -25.40 -4.64
N GLU A 88 16.49 -25.65 -4.10
CA GLU A 88 17.58 -26.24 -4.86
C GLU A 88 17.27 -27.70 -5.26
N PHE A 89 16.68 -28.49 -4.36
CA PHE A 89 16.23 -29.84 -4.67
C PHE A 89 15.18 -29.88 -5.78
N LEU A 90 14.24 -28.93 -5.77
CA LEU A 90 13.16 -28.85 -6.76
C LEU A 90 13.66 -28.36 -8.12
N LYS A 91 14.58 -27.40 -8.15
CA LYS A 91 15.25 -26.97 -9.39
C LYS A 91 15.94 -28.14 -10.10
N ALA A 92 16.54 -29.05 -9.34
CA ALA A 92 17.21 -30.21 -9.89
C ALA A 92 16.26 -31.28 -10.46
N ASN A 93 15.01 -31.34 -9.98
CA ASN A 93 14.12 -32.48 -10.20
C ASN A 93 12.76 -32.15 -10.84
N SER A 94 12.44 -30.88 -11.11
CA SER A 94 11.13 -30.47 -11.61
C SER A 94 11.20 -29.52 -12.80
N SER A 95 10.10 -29.41 -13.56
CA SER A 95 10.00 -28.44 -14.64
C SER A 95 10.06 -27.01 -14.09
N GLN A 96 10.55 -26.08 -14.92
CA GLN A 96 10.75 -24.67 -14.55
C GLN A 96 9.46 -23.99 -14.03
N GLN A 97 8.30 -24.37 -14.57
CA GLN A 97 6.98 -23.83 -14.15
C GLN A 97 6.50 -24.39 -12.80
N SER A 98 6.75 -25.67 -12.50
CA SER A 98 6.44 -26.22 -11.17
C SER A 98 7.35 -25.64 -10.09
N THR A 99 8.61 -25.33 -10.46
CA THR A 99 9.60 -24.75 -9.55
C THR A 99 9.18 -23.36 -9.05
N SER A 100 8.63 -22.50 -9.91
CA SER A 100 8.24 -21.13 -9.54
C SER A 100 7.03 -21.11 -8.60
N LEU A 101 6.03 -21.96 -8.84
CA LEU A 101 4.86 -22.06 -7.96
C LEU A 101 5.25 -22.55 -6.56
N ILE A 102 6.08 -23.58 -6.49
CA ILE A 102 6.53 -24.10 -5.20
C ILE A 102 7.38 -23.06 -4.46
N TYR A 103 8.19 -22.26 -5.17
CA TYR A 103 8.91 -21.14 -4.57
C TYR A 103 7.97 -20.13 -3.89
N TYR A 104 6.84 -19.79 -4.53
CA TYR A 104 5.84 -18.88 -3.95
C TYR A 104 5.15 -19.45 -2.72
N PHE A 105 4.69 -20.71 -2.77
CA PHE A 105 4.06 -21.38 -1.62
C PHE A 105 5.04 -21.53 -0.46
N ASN A 106 6.29 -21.92 -0.74
CA ASN A 106 7.34 -22.00 0.27
C ASN A 106 7.60 -20.63 0.90
N SER A 107 7.66 -19.57 0.09
CA SER A 107 7.83 -18.21 0.61
C SER A 107 6.67 -17.80 1.52
N PHE A 108 5.43 -18.09 1.13
CA PHE A 108 4.27 -17.83 1.98
C PHE A 108 4.33 -18.62 3.28
N ALA A 109 4.63 -19.92 3.22
CA ALA A 109 4.71 -20.80 4.38
C ALA A 109 5.80 -20.34 5.37
N VAL A 110 6.97 -19.92 4.87
CA VAL A 110 8.04 -19.37 5.70
C VAL A 110 7.55 -18.13 6.47
N PHE A 111 6.95 -17.16 5.78
CA PHE A 111 6.42 -15.97 6.44
C PHE A 111 5.29 -16.29 7.42
N LEU A 112 4.41 -17.22 7.07
CA LEU A 112 3.32 -17.66 7.94
C LEU A 112 3.87 -18.26 9.25
N VAL A 113 4.85 -19.17 9.18
CA VAL A 113 5.47 -19.78 10.36
C VAL A 113 6.14 -18.73 11.25
N VAL A 114 6.86 -17.79 10.64
CA VAL A 114 7.54 -16.71 11.36
C VAL A 114 6.53 -15.79 12.06
N ILE A 115 5.44 -15.41 11.38
CA ILE A 115 4.38 -14.55 11.94
C ILE A 115 3.59 -15.28 13.02
N ILE A 116 3.23 -16.56 12.83
CA ILE A 116 2.60 -17.41 13.86
C ILE A 116 3.47 -17.44 15.11
N THR A 117 4.78 -17.66 14.94
CA THR A 117 5.74 -17.68 16.06
C THR A 117 5.73 -16.35 16.81
N ARG A 118 5.73 -15.21 16.10
CA ARG A 118 5.64 -13.88 16.71
C ARG A 118 4.34 -13.67 17.51
N PHE A 119 3.20 -14.08 16.97
CA PHE A 119 1.92 -13.96 17.69
C PHE A 119 1.82 -14.91 18.88
N TYR A 120 2.39 -16.12 18.77
CA TYR A 120 2.51 -17.06 19.87
C TYR A 120 3.34 -16.49 21.02
N LEU A 121 4.51 -15.93 20.70
CA LEU A 121 5.41 -15.35 21.70
C LEU A 121 4.84 -14.12 22.39
N ASN A 122 3.97 -13.36 21.71
CA ASN A 122 3.27 -12.21 22.31
C ASN A 122 1.98 -12.58 23.06
N GLY A 123 1.69 -13.87 23.25
CA GLY A 123 0.60 -14.33 24.10
C GLY A 123 -0.81 -14.15 23.54
N MET A 124 -0.97 -14.00 22.21
CA MET A 124 -2.32 -13.89 21.63
C MET A 124 -3.12 -15.19 21.75
N SER A 125 -4.42 -15.05 22.02
CA SER A 125 -5.39 -16.15 22.11
C SER A 125 -5.68 -16.75 20.72
N ASP A 126 -6.12 -15.93 19.76
CA ASP A 126 -6.30 -16.33 18.36
C ASP A 126 -5.07 -16.01 17.50
N LYS A 127 -4.04 -16.82 17.70
CA LYS A 127 -2.72 -16.66 17.06
C LYS A 127 -2.70 -17.11 15.60
N ILE A 128 -3.53 -18.07 15.23
CA ILE A 128 -3.55 -18.63 13.87
C ILE A 128 -4.36 -17.71 12.95
N GLY A 129 -5.55 -17.25 13.37
CA GLY A 129 -6.37 -16.34 12.58
C GLY A 129 -5.67 -15.02 12.31
N ALA A 130 -5.10 -14.40 13.35
CA ALA A 130 -4.32 -13.17 13.23
C ALA A 130 -3.08 -13.34 12.34
N ALA A 131 -2.34 -14.43 12.52
CA ALA A 131 -1.15 -14.69 11.71
C ALA A 131 -1.48 -14.94 10.23
N ALA A 132 -2.55 -15.69 9.95
CA ALA A 132 -3.00 -15.95 8.59
C ALA A 132 -3.40 -14.65 7.89
N LEU A 133 -4.19 -13.78 8.55
CA LEU A 133 -4.58 -12.48 7.99
C LEU A 133 -3.35 -11.60 7.70
N ALA A 134 -2.45 -11.46 8.68
CA ALA A 134 -1.24 -10.65 8.51
C ALA A 134 -0.32 -11.19 7.41
N ALA A 135 -0.15 -12.51 7.33
CA ALA A 135 0.65 -13.16 6.29
C ALA A 135 0.04 -12.98 4.90
N VAL A 136 -1.29 -13.08 4.78
CA VAL A 136 -2.02 -12.85 3.53
C VAL A 136 -1.83 -11.42 3.03
N ILE A 137 -2.00 -10.41 3.89
CA ILE A 137 -1.78 -9.01 3.50
C ILE A 137 -0.30 -8.77 3.13
N TYR A 138 0.63 -9.30 3.94
CA TYR A 138 2.07 -9.18 3.67
C TYR A 138 2.50 -9.88 2.37
N PHE A 139 1.78 -10.92 1.94
CA PHE A 139 2.10 -11.67 0.73
C PHE A 139 1.91 -10.87 -0.57
N VAL A 140 1.02 -9.88 -0.56
CA VAL A 140 0.75 -8.98 -1.70
C VAL A 140 1.80 -7.87 -1.84
N ILE A 141 2.55 -7.60 -0.76
CA ILE A 141 3.58 -6.57 -0.79
C ILE A 141 4.69 -7.02 -1.74
N PRO A 142 5.13 -6.18 -2.69
CA PRO A 142 6.25 -6.48 -3.56
C PRO A 142 7.48 -6.69 -2.67
N LYS A 143 7.95 -7.94 -2.65
CA LYS A 143 9.11 -8.36 -1.85
C LYS A 143 10.41 -8.01 -2.54
N THR A 144 10.35 -7.82 -3.86
CA THR A 144 11.46 -7.61 -4.77
C THR A 144 11.00 -6.69 -5.91
N GLY A 145 11.69 -5.58 -6.14
CA GLY A 145 11.37 -4.66 -7.23
C GLY A 145 10.64 -3.39 -6.80
N SER A 146 10.68 -2.40 -7.69
CA SER A 146 10.15 -1.06 -7.44
C SER A 146 8.68 -1.16 -6.98
N PRO A 147 8.28 -0.55 -5.84
CA PRO A 147 6.90 -0.48 -5.37
C PRO A 147 5.97 0.14 -6.41
N THR A 148 6.54 0.75 -7.43
CA THR A 148 5.85 1.42 -8.52
C THR A 148 5.79 0.59 -9.80
N GLY A 149 6.16 -0.71 -9.77
CA GLY A 149 6.06 -1.60 -10.94
C GLY A 149 6.96 -1.16 -12.10
N GLY A 150 8.12 -0.57 -11.78
CA GLY A 150 8.92 0.16 -12.75
C GLY A 150 8.19 1.45 -13.14
N ILE A 151 8.39 2.53 -12.36
CA ILE A 151 8.27 3.85 -12.98
C ILE A 151 9.23 3.80 -14.17
N PRO A 152 8.76 4.05 -15.40
CA PRO A 152 9.65 4.18 -16.54
C PRO A 152 10.51 5.41 -16.26
N VAL A 153 11.66 5.21 -15.63
CA VAL A 153 12.71 6.23 -15.48
C VAL A 153 13.16 6.70 -16.88
N GLY A 154 12.74 6.01 -17.95
CA GLY A 154 12.89 6.42 -19.35
C GLY A 154 12.20 7.71 -19.77
N TRP A 155 11.37 8.36 -18.94
CA TRP A 155 10.81 9.70 -19.28
C TRP A 155 11.85 10.82 -19.23
N LEU A 156 12.90 10.65 -18.44
CA LEU A 156 14.05 11.52 -18.41
C LEU A 156 15.19 10.62 -18.80
N TYR A 157 15.68 10.56 -20.04
CA TYR A 157 16.87 9.77 -20.40
C TYR A 157 18.00 10.04 -19.39
N PRO A 158 18.15 9.27 -18.30
CA PRO A 158 18.99 9.71 -17.20
C PRO A 158 20.38 9.24 -17.59
N SER A 159 21.38 10.08 -17.39
CA SER A 159 22.76 9.59 -17.44
C SER A 159 22.88 8.38 -16.50
N GLN A 160 23.75 7.41 -16.83
CA GLN A 160 23.93 6.21 -16.02
C GLN A 160 24.19 6.52 -14.53
N PHE A 161 24.92 7.61 -14.25
CA PHE A 161 25.11 8.15 -12.90
C PHE A 161 23.79 8.47 -12.17
N TRP A 162 22.84 9.12 -12.84
CA TRP A 162 21.52 9.43 -12.28
C TRP A 162 20.73 8.16 -11.98
N THR A 163 20.79 7.16 -12.87
CA THR A 163 20.18 5.86 -12.65
C THR A 163 20.77 5.15 -11.43
N ASP A 164 22.10 5.18 -11.26
CA ASP A 164 22.80 4.58 -10.13
C ASP A 164 22.50 5.29 -8.80
N VAL A 165 22.38 6.62 -8.81
CA VAL A 165 21.99 7.43 -7.65
C VAL A 165 20.53 7.16 -7.26
N VAL A 166 19.61 7.18 -8.22
CA VAL A 166 18.18 6.95 -7.98
C VAL A 166 17.95 5.52 -7.46
N THR A 167 18.57 4.52 -8.07
CA THR A 167 18.46 3.12 -7.60
C THR A 167 19.08 2.95 -6.21
N SER A 168 20.21 3.61 -5.94
CA SER A 168 20.84 3.63 -4.61
C SER A 168 20.00 4.28 -3.52
N LEU A 169 19.23 5.32 -3.83
CA LEU A 169 18.33 6.00 -2.89
C LEU A 169 16.98 5.30 -2.76
N ALA A 170 16.47 4.73 -3.86
CA ALA A 170 15.24 3.96 -3.86
C ALA A 170 15.37 2.72 -2.97
N PHE A 171 16.53 2.06 -2.96
CA PHE A 171 16.72 0.83 -2.20
C PHE A 171 16.44 0.99 -0.69
N PRO A 172 17.09 1.91 0.07
CA PRO A 172 16.74 2.16 1.47
C PRO A 172 15.29 2.58 1.70
N LEU A 173 14.69 3.37 0.79
CA LEU A 173 13.30 3.80 0.90
C LEU A 173 12.33 2.61 0.76
N ILE A 174 12.61 1.70 -0.17
CA ILE A 174 11.83 0.48 -0.37
C ILE A 174 11.96 -0.42 0.86
N THR A 175 13.18 -0.65 1.33
CA THR A 175 13.42 -1.46 2.54
C THR A 175 12.72 -0.86 3.76
N PHE A 176 12.78 0.47 3.92
CA PHE A 176 12.06 1.16 4.98
C PHE A 176 10.54 0.98 4.84
N GLY A 177 10.00 1.14 3.63
CA GLY A 177 8.59 0.90 3.33
C GLY A 177 8.14 -0.52 3.67
N THR A 178 8.96 -1.53 3.37
CA THR A 178 8.69 -2.93 3.74
C THR A 178 8.64 -3.12 5.26
N PHE A 179 9.61 -2.57 6.00
CA PHE A 179 9.66 -2.67 7.46
C PHE A 179 8.46 -1.99 8.12
N ILE A 180 8.13 -0.76 7.70
CA ILE A 180 6.98 -0.03 8.20
C ILE A 180 5.68 -0.77 7.87
N SER A 181 5.53 -1.28 6.65
CA SER A 181 4.35 -2.05 6.26
C SER A 181 4.19 -3.32 7.11
N TYR A 182 5.28 -4.08 7.30
CA TYR A 182 5.28 -5.27 8.16
C TYR A 182 4.78 -4.96 9.57
N TYR A 183 5.37 -3.97 10.22
CA TYR A 183 5.01 -3.60 11.59
C TYR A 183 3.60 -3.03 11.68
N SER A 184 3.20 -2.15 10.77
CA SER A 184 1.85 -1.60 10.72
C SER A 184 0.80 -2.70 10.55
N ILE A 185 1.01 -3.67 9.64
CA ILE A 185 0.08 -4.80 9.43
C ILE A 185 -0.03 -5.65 10.69
N ILE A 186 1.10 -6.01 11.29
CA ILE A 186 1.12 -6.86 12.49
C ILE A 186 0.44 -6.16 13.67
N PHE A 187 0.76 -4.89 13.92
CA PHE A 187 0.19 -4.16 15.05
C PHE A 187 -1.29 -3.84 14.85
N LEU A 188 -1.72 -3.50 13.64
CA LEU A 188 -3.14 -3.33 13.33
C LEU A 188 -3.89 -4.64 13.53
N THR A 189 -3.34 -5.76 13.05
CA THR A 189 -3.96 -7.08 13.21
C THR A 189 -4.00 -7.50 14.69
N GLU A 190 -2.92 -7.29 15.42
CA GLU A 190 -2.87 -7.53 16.87
C GLU A 190 -3.95 -6.73 17.61
N ASN A 191 -4.05 -5.43 17.33
CA ASN A 191 -5.01 -4.55 17.99
C ASN A 191 -6.46 -4.88 17.59
N SER A 192 -6.70 -5.25 16.32
CA SER A 192 -7.99 -5.72 15.80
C SER A 192 -8.52 -6.97 16.49
N PHE A 193 -7.66 -7.96 16.74
CA PHE A 193 -8.05 -9.22 17.38
C PHE A 193 -8.14 -9.09 18.91
N ARG A 194 -7.40 -8.16 19.52
CA ARG A 194 -7.51 -7.86 20.95
C ARG A 194 -8.74 -7.01 21.28
N TRP A 195 -9.16 -6.14 20.37
CA TRP A 195 -10.30 -5.25 20.57
C TRP A 195 -11.24 -5.29 19.37
N PRO A 196 -12.39 -6.00 19.47
CA PRO A 196 -13.33 -6.15 18.35
C PRO A 196 -13.81 -4.82 17.76
N ALA A 197 -13.97 -3.77 18.58
CA ALA A 197 -14.41 -2.46 18.10
C ALA A 197 -13.29 -1.63 17.43
N PHE A 198 -12.05 -2.13 17.41
CA PHE A 198 -10.93 -1.49 16.71
C PHE A 198 -11.16 -1.42 15.19
N PHE A 199 -11.86 -2.40 14.59
CA PHE A 199 -12.19 -2.35 13.17
C PHE A 199 -13.13 -1.18 12.83
N ILE A 200 -14.14 -0.93 13.68
CA ILE A 200 -15.06 0.19 13.53
C ILE A 200 -14.29 1.50 13.64
N LYS A 201 -13.38 1.60 14.62
CA LYS A 201 -12.49 2.75 14.77
C LYS A 201 -11.62 2.96 13.52
N LEU A 202 -10.99 1.92 12.99
CA LEU A 202 -10.15 1.99 11.80
C LEU A 202 -10.93 2.51 10.57
N GLN A 203 -12.21 2.18 10.47
CA GLN A 203 -13.10 2.64 9.40
C GLN A 203 -13.65 4.06 9.62
N SER A 204 -13.56 4.64 10.82
CA SER A 204 -14.04 6.00 11.07
C SER A 204 -13.14 7.09 10.48
N ARG A 205 -13.74 8.16 9.96
CA ARG A 205 -13.09 9.38 9.46
C ARG A 205 -12.91 10.46 10.52
N ILE A 206 -13.77 10.51 11.51
CA ILE A 206 -13.80 11.59 12.51
C ILE A 206 -12.90 11.32 13.72
N GLN A 207 -12.07 10.29 13.65
CA GLN A 207 -11.15 9.93 14.71
C GLN A 207 -9.93 10.86 14.79
N THR A 208 -9.43 11.04 15.99
CA THR A 208 -8.17 11.74 16.26
C THR A 208 -6.98 10.85 15.92
N ILE A 209 -6.09 11.32 15.04
CA ILE A 209 -4.90 10.59 14.61
C ILE A 209 -3.67 11.45 14.86
N SER A 210 -2.75 10.98 15.70
CA SER A 210 -1.51 11.71 15.97
C SER A 210 -0.59 11.72 14.74
N LYS A 211 0.30 12.71 14.65
CA LYS A 211 1.20 12.90 13.50
C LYS A 211 2.02 11.66 13.11
N TRP A 212 2.51 10.93 14.11
CA TRP A 212 3.36 9.76 13.88
C TRP A 212 2.54 8.55 13.45
N GLU A 213 1.35 8.35 14.01
CA GLU A 213 0.47 7.27 13.60
C GLU A 213 -0.01 7.48 12.17
N TYR A 214 -0.44 8.71 11.87
CA TYR A 214 -0.79 9.11 10.51
C TYR A 214 0.36 8.84 9.53
N PHE A 215 1.59 9.24 9.85
CA PHE A 215 2.73 9.03 8.97
C PHE A 215 2.98 7.54 8.67
N PHE A 216 3.04 6.69 9.70
CA PHE A 216 3.30 5.25 9.51
C PHE A 216 2.15 4.52 8.84
N LEU A 217 0.90 4.89 9.15
CA LEU A 217 -0.28 4.32 8.49
C LEU A 217 -0.34 4.75 7.02
N PHE A 218 -0.15 6.04 6.73
CA PHE A 218 -0.12 6.54 5.35
C PHE A 218 0.97 5.83 4.55
N LEU A 219 2.19 5.74 5.08
CA LEU A 219 3.31 5.11 4.38
C LEU A 219 3.04 3.62 4.13
N ALA A 220 2.54 2.88 5.13
CA ALA A 220 2.17 1.48 4.97
C ALA A 220 1.05 1.29 3.93
N ILE A 221 -0.06 2.03 4.06
CA ILE A 221 -1.20 1.95 3.15
C ILE A 221 -0.76 2.26 1.72
N TRP A 222 -0.03 3.36 1.51
CA TRP A 222 0.46 3.76 0.20
C TRP A 222 1.40 2.72 -0.40
N PHE A 223 2.30 2.16 0.39
CA PHE A 223 3.25 1.15 -0.06
C PHE A 223 2.57 -0.16 -0.46
N VAL A 224 1.65 -0.67 0.36
CA VAL A 224 0.86 -1.87 0.03
C VAL A 224 -0.06 -1.62 -1.16
N TYR A 225 -0.65 -0.42 -1.26
CA TYR A 225 -1.50 -0.03 -2.38
C TYR A 225 -0.74 -0.04 -3.71
N MET A 226 0.38 0.69 -3.79
CA MET A 226 1.25 0.72 -4.97
C MET A 226 1.81 -0.67 -5.30
N GLY A 227 2.17 -1.43 -4.27
CA GLY A 227 2.64 -2.79 -4.41
C GLY A 227 1.62 -3.75 -5.00
N SER A 228 0.36 -3.63 -4.59
CA SER A 228 -0.76 -4.41 -5.12
C SER A 228 -1.00 -4.10 -6.60
N ILE A 229 -0.81 -2.84 -7.02
CA ILE A 229 -0.90 -2.45 -8.44
C ILE A 229 0.23 -3.10 -9.24
N GLY A 230 1.46 -3.06 -8.74
CA GLY A 230 2.61 -3.69 -9.40
C GLY A 230 2.41 -5.19 -9.59
N GLU A 231 1.94 -5.88 -8.55
CA GLU A 231 1.61 -7.30 -8.60
C GLU A 231 0.48 -7.59 -9.60
N LEU A 232 -0.59 -6.77 -9.59
CA LEU A 232 -1.71 -6.90 -10.52
C LEU A 232 -1.25 -6.74 -11.98
N SER A 233 -0.43 -5.73 -12.28
CA SER A 233 0.15 -5.52 -13.61
C SER A 233 0.98 -6.72 -14.07
N TYR A 234 1.85 -7.23 -13.20
CA TYR A 234 2.71 -8.38 -13.50
C TYR A 234 1.90 -9.65 -13.78
N LEU A 235 0.92 -9.95 -12.91
CA LEU A 235 0.08 -11.15 -13.05
C LEU A 235 -0.83 -11.07 -14.27
N MET A 236 -1.35 -9.88 -14.60
CA MET A 236 -2.18 -9.71 -15.79
C MET A 236 -1.38 -9.82 -17.08
N ALA A 237 -0.19 -9.23 -17.16
CA ALA A 237 0.71 -9.45 -18.30
C ALA A 237 0.98 -10.95 -18.51
N SER A 238 1.35 -11.64 -17.42
CA SER A 238 1.60 -13.09 -17.45
C SER A 238 0.39 -13.93 -17.86
N PHE A 239 -0.84 -13.47 -17.56
CA PHE A 239 -2.08 -14.17 -17.89
C PHE A 239 -2.48 -13.99 -19.37
N PHE A 240 -2.23 -12.82 -19.96
CA PHE A 240 -2.61 -12.51 -21.34
C PHE A 240 -1.53 -12.81 -22.39
N GLU A 241 -0.26 -12.99 -21.99
CA GLU A 241 0.85 -13.32 -22.90
C GLU A 241 0.86 -14.78 -23.44
N GLY A 242 -0.21 -15.55 -23.20
CA GLY A 242 -0.63 -16.60 -24.15
C GLY A 242 0.00 -17.99 -24.00
N THR A 243 0.77 -18.28 -22.95
CA THR A 243 1.18 -19.67 -22.66
C THR A 243 0.14 -20.36 -21.79
N THR A 244 -0.28 -21.57 -22.17
CA THR A 244 -1.15 -22.41 -21.34
C THR A 244 -0.42 -22.77 -20.04
N LEU A 245 -0.83 -22.13 -18.94
CA LEU A 245 -0.31 -22.44 -17.62
C LEU A 245 -1.01 -23.70 -17.05
N PRO A 246 -0.29 -24.56 -16.30
CA PRO A 246 -0.91 -25.65 -15.57
C PRO A 246 -2.05 -25.15 -14.66
N VAL A 247 -3.13 -25.92 -14.52
CA VAL A 247 -4.33 -25.53 -13.76
C VAL A 247 -4.00 -25.00 -12.36
N ILE A 248 -3.04 -25.62 -11.67
CA ILE A 248 -2.61 -25.21 -10.32
C ILE A 248 -1.97 -23.82 -10.34
N VAL A 249 -1.17 -23.51 -11.36
CA VAL A 249 -0.54 -22.18 -11.54
C VAL A 249 -1.59 -21.15 -11.87
N THR A 250 -2.52 -21.47 -12.75
CA THR A 250 -3.66 -20.60 -13.09
C THR A 250 -4.51 -20.28 -11.87
N ALA A 251 -4.88 -21.28 -11.07
CA ALA A 251 -5.65 -21.09 -9.84
C ALA A 251 -4.92 -20.20 -8.82
N PHE A 252 -3.61 -20.40 -8.67
CA PHE A 252 -2.77 -19.58 -7.79
C PHE A 252 -2.67 -18.13 -8.26
N THR A 253 -2.47 -17.92 -9.56
CA THR A 253 -2.45 -16.58 -10.17
C THR A 253 -3.79 -15.87 -9.97
N ILE A 254 -4.91 -16.55 -10.18
CA ILE A 254 -6.26 -16.01 -9.92
C ILE A 254 -6.41 -15.64 -8.45
N PHE A 255 -6.00 -16.51 -7.52
CA PHE A 255 -6.06 -16.22 -6.09
C PHE A 255 -5.25 -14.95 -5.73
N LYS A 256 -4.02 -14.83 -6.21
CA LYS A 256 -3.20 -13.62 -5.98
C LYS A 256 -3.80 -12.37 -6.61
N LEU A 257 -4.36 -12.48 -7.81
CA LEU A 257 -5.02 -11.37 -8.49
C LEU A 257 -6.20 -10.87 -7.67
N LEU A 258 -7.08 -11.78 -7.21
CA LEU A 258 -8.22 -11.43 -6.36
C LEU A 258 -7.78 -10.77 -5.05
N LEU A 259 -6.68 -11.27 -4.46
CA LEU A 259 -6.14 -10.70 -3.23
C LEU A 259 -5.55 -9.30 -3.43
N ALA A 260 -4.83 -9.07 -4.54
CA ALA A 260 -4.31 -7.75 -4.90
C ALA A 260 -5.45 -6.76 -5.16
N VAL A 261 -6.50 -7.18 -5.87
CA VAL A 261 -7.71 -6.38 -6.07
C VAL A 261 -8.35 -6.05 -4.73
N LEU A 262 -8.57 -7.03 -3.84
CA LEU A 262 -9.13 -6.78 -2.52
C LEU A 262 -8.32 -5.75 -1.73
N CYS A 263 -6.98 -5.84 -1.76
CA CYS A 263 -6.11 -4.86 -1.09
C CYS A 263 -6.29 -3.46 -1.68
N ILE A 264 -6.31 -3.31 -3.02
CA ILE A 264 -6.55 -2.01 -3.68
C ILE A 264 -7.89 -1.41 -3.23
N TYR A 265 -8.95 -2.22 -3.22
CA TYR A 265 -10.29 -1.78 -2.83
C TYR A 265 -10.34 -1.32 -1.37
N SER A 266 -9.86 -2.15 -0.44
CA SER A 266 -9.90 -1.84 0.99
C SER A 266 -8.98 -0.68 1.38
N LEU A 267 -7.78 -0.60 0.81
CA LEU A 267 -6.78 0.40 1.18
C LEU A 267 -7.11 1.80 0.66
N ALA A 268 -7.81 1.93 -0.48
CA ALA A 268 -8.22 3.25 -0.98
C ALA A 268 -9.22 3.94 -0.03
N GLY A 269 -10.20 3.19 0.48
CA GLY A 269 -11.14 3.68 1.49
C GLY A 269 -10.45 4.00 2.82
N LEU A 270 -9.56 3.11 3.27
CA LEU A 270 -8.79 3.36 4.49
C LEU A 270 -7.87 4.58 4.37
N LEU A 271 -7.24 4.79 3.21
CA LEU A 271 -6.40 5.95 2.93
C LEU A 271 -7.18 7.25 3.08
N ARG A 272 -8.40 7.31 2.51
CA ARG A 272 -9.31 8.45 2.70
C ARG A 272 -9.55 8.70 4.18
N ASN A 273 -9.86 7.66 4.95
CA ASN A 273 -10.23 7.80 6.36
C ASN A 273 -9.07 8.29 7.23
N ILE A 274 -7.86 7.79 6.99
CA ILE A 274 -6.66 8.20 7.71
C ILE A 274 -6.24 9.65 7.35
N ILE A 275 -6.34 10.04 6.09
CA ILE A 275 -6.04 11.42 5.67
C ILE A 275 -7.06 12.39 6.27
N THR A 276 -8.36 12.11 6.13
CA THR A 276 -9.42 12.96 6.67
C THR A 276 -9.33 13.07 8.19
N GLY A 277 -9.12 11.95 8.90
CA GLY A 277 -8.93 11.96 10.36
C GLY A 277 -7.75 12.82 10.80
N ARG A 278 -6.61 12.75 10.10
CA ARG A 278 -5.46 13.62 10.40
C ARG A 278 -5.75 15.09 10.12
N VAL A 279 -6.37 15.40 8.98
CA VAL A 279 -6.74 16.78 8.62
C VAL A 279 -7.65 17.38 9.69
N LEU A 280 -8.66 16.63 10.14
CA LEU A 280 -9.56 17.06 11.22
C LEU A 280 -8.83 17.26 12.55
N THR A 281 -7.86 16.39 12.87
CA THR A 281 -7.04 16.49 14.10
C THR A 281 -6.20 17.78 14.15
N THR A 282 -5.87 18.39 13.01
CA THR A 282 -5.19 19.69 12.98
C THR A 282 -6.12 20.88 13.23
N GLY A 283 -7.43 20.63 13.32
CA GLY A 283 -8.52 21.61 13.51
C GLY A 283 -8.68 22.62 12.37
N GLU A 284 -8.08 22.35 11.21
CA GLU A 284 -8.27 23.12 9.98
C GLU A 284 -8.53 22.17 8.82
N TYR A 285 -9.81 21.98 8.48
CA TYR A 285 -10.14 21.21 7.30
C TYR A 285 -9.75 21.98 6.04
N ASN A 286 -8.71 21.53 5.36
CA ASN A 286 -8.22 22.13 4.13
C ASN A 286 -8.37 21.16 2.94
N PRO A 287 -9.33 21.40 2.02
CA PRO A 287 -9.56 20.53 0.87
C PRO A 287 -8.35 20.38 -0.06
N TRP A 288 -7.50 21.39 -0.16
CA TRP A 288 -6.28 21.35 -0.99
C TRP A 288 -5.26 20.36 -0.45
N VAL A 289 -5.15 20.28 0.88
CA VAL A 289 -4.28 19.29 1.53
C VAL A 289 -4.76 17.91 1.16
N ILE A 290 -6.07 17.65 1.18
CA ILE A 290 -6.63 16.36 0.75
C ILE A 290 -6.28 16.08 -0.70
N ILE A 291 -6.55 17.00 -1.64
CA ILE A 291 -6.22 16.83 -3.07
C ILE A 291 -4.75 16.44 -3.28
N MET A 292 -3.83 17.13 -2.61
CA MET A 292 -2.39 16.88 -2.77
C MET A 292 -1.99 15.45 -2.36
N HIS A 293 -2.68 14.80 -1.42
CA HIS A 293 -2.38 13.41 -1.05
C HIS A 293 -2.64 12.39 -2.16
N TYR A 294 -3.57 12.69 -3.07
CA TYR A 294 -3.97 11.80 -4.15
C TYR A 294 -3.16 12.01 -5.43
N ILE A 295 -2.28 13.02 -5.46
CA ILE A 295 -1.39 13.29 -6.58
C ILE A 295 -0.01 12.69 -6.23
N PRO A 296 0.48 11.67 -6.97
CA PRO A 296 1.81 11.10 -6.74
C PRO A 296 2.90 12.17 -6.72
N VAL A 297 3.94 11.98 -5.91
CA VAL A 297 5.05 12.92 -5.66
C VAL A 297 4.62 14.16 -4.86
N VAL A 298 3.52 14.83 -5.24
CA VAL A 298 2.97 15.98 -4.51
C VAL A 298 2.46 15.55 -3.13
N ASN A 299 2.03 14.30 -2.99
CA ASN A 299 1.63 13.70 -1.73
C ASN A 299 2.70 13.81 -0.62
N ILE A 300 3.99 13.84 -0.97
CA ILE A 300 5.09 14.04 0.00
C ILE A 300 4.92 15.38 0.72
N ALA A 301 4.63 16.46 -0.01
CA ALA A 301 4.45 17.79 0.58
C ALA A 301 3.22 17.84 1.50
N ALA A 302 2.15 17.15 1.12
CA ALA A 302 0.93 17.07 1.92
C ALA A 302 1.16 16.33 3.25
N VAL A 303 1.88 15.20 3.19
CA VAL A 303 2.27 14.41 4.36
C VAL A 303 3.19 15.22 5.28
N LEU A 304 4.22 15.88 4.74
CA LEU A 304 5.14 16.71 5.52
C LEU A 304 4.38 17.84 6.23
N LYS A 305 3.48 18.53 5.52
CA LYS A 305 2.62 19.56 6.13
C LYS A 305 1.88 19.01 7.34
N LEU A 306 1.17 17.88 7.20
CA LEU A 306 0.37 17.29 8.28
C LEU A 306 1.20 16.73 9.44
N ILE A 307 2.46 16.37 9.21
CA ILE A 307 3.38 15.93 10.27
C ILE A 307 3.85 17.11 11.13
N PHE A 308 4.12 18.25 10.50
CA PHE A 308 4.63 19.44 11.19
C PHE A 308 3.52 20.30 11.81
N THR A 309 2.26 20.15 11.38
CA THR A 309 1.13 20.81 12.04
C THR A 309 0.85 20.18 13.41
N GLU A 310 0.60 21.03 14.41
CA GLU A 310 0.26 20.61 15.77
C GLU A 310 -1.16 20.07 15.87
N ASP A 311 -1.38 19.25 16.91
CA ASP A 311 -2.67 18.62 17.18
C ASP A 311 -3.55 19.61 17.95
N LYS A 312 -4.76 19.88 17.45
CA LYS A 312 -5.75 20.68 18.18
C LYS A 312 -6.71 19.74 18.90
N PRO A 313 -6.83 19.82 20.24
CA PRO A 313 -7.76 18.96 20.97
C PRO A 313 -9.19 19.29 20.56
N ALA A 314 -9.91 18.29 20.04
CA ALA A 314 -11.29 18.42 19.64
C ALA A 314 -12.06 17.12 19.90
N THR A 315 -13.36 17.24 20.14
CA THR A 315 -14.26 16.09 20.30
C THR A 315 -14.62 15.48 18.94
N GLN A 316 -15.10 14.23 18.94
CA GLN A 316 -15.59 13.60 17.70
C GLN A 316 -16.77 14.37 17.08
N GLU A 317 -17.62 14.97 17.92
CA GLU A 317 -18.75 15.79 17.48
C GLU A 317 -18.25 17.09 16.81
N GLU A 318 -17.23 17.74 17.38
CA GLU A 318 -16.57 18.91 16.76
C GLU A 318 -15.90 18.56 15.43
N HIS A 319 -15.25 17.39 15.33
CA HIS A 319 -14.69 16.89 14.08
C HIS A 319 -15.77 16.66 13.01
N ALA A 320 -16.92 16.10 13.40
CA ALA A 320 -18.05 15.87 12.50
C ALA A 320 -18.63 17.18 11.96
N VAL A 321 -18.81 18.19 12.82
CA VAL A 321 -19.26 19.53 12.44
C VAL A 321 -18.26 20.19 11.49
N LEU A 322 -16.97 20.23 11.87
CA LEU A 322 -15.90 20.80 11.04
C LEU A 322 -15.84 20.12 9.66
N TYR A 323 -16.00 18.81 9.63
CA TYR A 323 -16.04 18.04 8.39
C TYR A 323 -17.22 18.47 7.52
N LEU A 324 -18.45 18.48 8.05
CA LEU A 324 -19.65 18.76 7.26
C LEU A 324 -19.74 20.23 6.80
N GLU A 325 -19.32 21.18 7.63
CA GLU A 325 -19.47 22.62 7.37
C GLU A 325 -18.32 23.24 6.56
N SER A 326 -17.21 22.52 6.39
CA SER A 326 -16.05 23.06 5.67
C SER A 326 -16.35 23.43 4.21
N ASP A 327 -15.91 24.62 3.82
CA ASP A 327 -16.04 25.11 2.45
C ASP A 327 -15.11 24.34 1.50
N ARG A 328 -15.71 23.71 0.49
CA ARG A 328 -15.04 22.94 -0.56
C ARG A 328 -15.17 23.59 -1.93
N HIS A 329 -15.81 24.76 -2.03
CA HIS A 329 -16.26 25.33 -3.29
C HIS A 329 -15.09 25.59 -4.26
N ALA A 330 -14.01 26.22 -3.80
CA ALA A 330 -12.85 26.52 -4.63
C ALA A 330 -12.16 25.24 -5.15
N ALA A 331 -11.96 24.26 -4.27
CA ALA A 331 -11.38 22.97 -4.63
C ALA A 331 -12.25 22.21 -5.64
N GLN A 332 -13.57 22.19 -5.43
CA GLN A 332 -14.52 21.60 -6.38
C GLN A 332 -14.46 22.28 -7.76
N GLN A 333 -14.40 23.61 -7.83
CA GLN A 333 -14.26 24.31 -9.11
C GLN A 333 -12.96 23.95 -9.81
N ALA A 334 -11.85 23.92 -9.07
CA ALA A 334 -10.56 23.54 -9.63
C ALA A 334 -10.56 22.11 -10.18
N MET A 335 -11.23 21.16 -9.51
CA MET A 335 -11.39 19.78 -9.99
C MET A 335 -12.26 19.66 -11.24
N ILE A 336 -13.32 20.47 -11.36
CA ILE A 336 -14.13 20.54 -12.59
C ILE A 336 -13.30 21.10 -13.73
N ILE A 337 -12.63 22.24 -13.51
CA ILE A 337 -11.82 22.92 -14.53
C ILE A 337 -10.70 21.98 -15.00
N SER A 338 -9.96 21.36 -14.09
CA SER A 338 -8.87 20.43 -14.45
C SER A 338 -9.40 19.23 -15.23
N GLY A 339 -10.53 18.64 -14.82
CA GLY A 339 -11.18 17.54 -15.53
C GLY A 339 -11.59 17.91 -16.97
N ILE A 340 -12.13 19.12 -17.16
CA ILE A 340 -12.48 19.65 -18.48
C ILE A 340 -11.21 19.92 -19.30
N THR A 341 -10.20 20.59 -18.74
CA THR A 341 -8.93 20.90 -19.42
C THR A 341 -8.24 19.63 -19.92
N VAL A 342 -8.14 18.59 -19.08
CA VAL A 342 -7.58 17.29 -19.49
C VAL A 342 -8.42 16.65 -20.59
N THR A 343 -9.75 16.75 -20.51
CA THR A 343 -10.63 16.18 -21.55
C THR A 343 -10.50 16.93 -22.88
N VAL A 344 -10.38 18.26 -22.86
CA VAL A 344 -10.11 19.07 -24.05
C VAL A 344 -8.74 18.73 -24.65
N TYR A 345 -7.72 18.55 -23.81
CA TYR A 345 -6.41 18.09 -24.25
C TYR A 345 -6.47 16.72 -24.93
N ASN A 346 -7.25 15.78 -24.38
CA ASN A 346 -7.45 14.46 -25.00
C ASN A 346 -8.17 14.53 -26.34
N ILE A 347 -9.14 15.45 -26.50
CA ILE A 347 -9.78 15.72 -27.80
C ILE A 347 -8.74 16.28 -28.79
N TYR A 348 -7.94 17.25 -28.37
CA TYR A 348 -6.87 17.80 -29.21
C TYR A 348 -5.89 16.70 -29.65
N TYR A 349 -5.47 15.84 -28.73
CA TYR A 349 -4.56 14.73 -29.05
C TYR A 349 -5.21 13.72 -30.01
N LEU A 350 -6.49 13.37 -29.79
CA LEU A 350 -7.25 12.50 -30.70
C LEU A 350 -7.30 13.04 -32.14
N LEU A 351 -7.36 14.37 -32.30
CA LEU A 351 -7.45 15.03 -33.61
C LEU A 351 -6.08 15.26 -34.28
N THR A 352 -4.99 15.33 -33.51
CA THR A 352 -3.66 15.73 -34.01
C THR A 352 -2.65 14.60 -34.08
N ALA A 353 -2.78 13.59 -33.23
CA ALA A 353 -1.90 12.43 -33.22
C ALA A 353 -2.49 11.27 -34.05
N PRO A 354 -1.67 10.53 -34.82
CA PRO A 354 -2.12 9.32 -35.48
C PRO A 354 -2.45 8.26 -34.42
N THR A 355 -3.74 8.10 -34.10
CA THR A 355 -4.22 7.19 -33.07
C THR A 355 -4.37 5.74 -33.53
N GLY A 356 -4.25 5.47 -34.84
CA GLY A 356 -4.47 4.14 -35.42
C GLY A 356 -5.93 3.65 -35.34
N LEU A 357 -6.86 4.48 -34.85
CA LEU A 357 -8.28 4.17 -34.76
C LEU A 357 -8.97 4.41 -36.10
N ALA A 358 -9.92 3.54 -36.45
CA ALA A 358 -10.85 3.80 -37.55
C ALA A 358 -11.67 5.08 -37.27
N LEU A 359 -12.14 5.76 -38.31
CA LEU A 359 -12.91 7.00 -38.20
C LEU A 359 -14.13 6.87 -37.28
N SER A 360 -14.81 5.72 -37.31
CA SER A 360 -15.93 5.41 -36.42
C SER A 360 -15.53 5.31 -34.95
N GLY A 361 -14.36 4.72 -34.66
CA GLY A 361 -13.80 4.65 -33.31
C GLY A 361 -13.39 6.03 -32.78
N ALA A 362 -12.77 6.85 -33.62
CA ALA A 362 -12.43 8.23 -33.27
C ALA A 362 -13.69 9.09 -33.02
N ALA A 363 -14.74 8.93 -33.84
CA ALA A 363 -16.01 9.63 -33.65
C ALA A 363 -16.72 9.23 -32.34
N LEU A 364 -16.73 7.93 -32.02
CA LEU A 364 -17.27 7.43 -30.75
C LEU A 364 -16.49 8.00 -29.55
N LEU A 365 -15.16 7.96 -29.59
CA LEU A 365 -14.32 8.51 -28.52
C LEU A 365 -14.52 10.02 -28.35
N GLY A 366 -14.65 10.76 -29.46
CA GLY A 366 -14.99 12.18 -29.44
C GLY A 366 -16.34 12.47 -28.78
N ALA A 367 -17.38 11.68 -29.11
CA ALA A 367 -18.69 11.80 -28.47
C ALA A 367 -18.62 11.51 -26.95
N LEU A 368 -17.85 10.50 -26.54
CA LEU A 368 -17.62 10.19 -25.13
C LEU A 368 -16.91 11.32 -24.39
N TYR A 369 -15.92 11.98 -25.01
CA TYR A 369 -15.25 13.13 -24.41
C TYR A 369 -16.16 14.35 -24.27
N LEU A 370 -17.02 14.62 -25.26
CA LEU A 370 -18.01 15.70 -25.16
C LEU A 370 -19.02 15.41 -24.03
N LEU A 371 -19.51 14.17 -23.94
CA LEU A 371 -20.37 13.74 -22.84
C LEU A 371 -19.66 13.89 -21.48
N LYS A 372 -18.37 13.58 -21.41
CA LYS A 372 -17.55 13.73 -20.20
C LYS A 372 -17.43 15.19 -19.77
N ILE A 373 -17.25 16.13 -20.70
CA ILE A 373 -17.27 17.58 -20.40
C ILE A 373 -18.62 17.99 -19.83
N PHE A 374 -19.72 17.55 -20.44
CA PHE A 374 -21.06 17.82 -19.92
C PHE A 374 -21.25 17.28 -18.49
N CYS A 375 -20.80 16.05 -18.23
CA CYS A 375 -20.86 15.46 -16.90
C CYS A 375 -20.01 16.22 -15.88
N TYR A 376 -18.83 16.74 -16.25
CA TYR A 376 -18.02 17.60 -15.37
C TYR A 376 -18.73 18.92 -15.04
N ILE A 377 -19.38 19.55 -16.01
CA ILE A 377 -20.15 20.79 -15.76
C ILE A 377 -21.30 20.54 -14.78
N LYS A 378 -21.98 19.39 -14.90
CA LYS A 378 -23.10 18.97 -14.04
C LYS A 378 -22.67 18.21 -12.78
N LEU A 379 -21.38 18.14 -12.50
CA LEU A 379 -20.84 17.30 -11.43
C LEU A 379 -21.39 17.64 -10.05
N ARG A 380 -21.73 18.90 -9.78
CA ARG A 380 -22.33 19.32 -8.50
C ARG A 380 -23.80 18.94 -8.36
N SER A 381 -24.50 18.71 -9.46
CA SER A 381 -25.96 18.57 -9.45
C SER A 381 -26.43 17.25 -8.86
N SER A 382 -25.68 16.15 -9.03
CA SER A 382 -26.07 14.83 -8.52
C SER A 382 -24.92 13.84 -8.53
N LYS A 383 -24.91 12.92 -7.55
CA LYS A 383 -23.94 11.82 -7.47
C LYS A 383 -23.94 10.96 -8.74
N THR A 384 -25.04 10.93 -9.48
CA THR A 384 -25.11 10.27 -10.79
C THR A 384 -24.08 10.82 -11.77
N TYR A 385 -23.84 12.14 -11.80
CA TYR A 385 -22.86 12.74 -12.69
C TYR A 385 -21.42 12.37 -12.29
N LEU A 386 -21.14 12.22 -10.99
CA LEU A 386 -19.86 11.68 -10.54
C LEU A 386 -19.66 10.25 -11.05
N LEU A 387 -20.65 9.37 -10.88
CA LEU A 387 -20.57 8.00 -11.39
C LEU A 387 -20.39 7.96 -12.91
N LEU A 388 -21.09 8.83 -13.66
CA LEU A 388 -20.91 8.97 -15.10
C LEU A 388 -19.50 9.45 -15.47
N VAL A 389 -18.94 10.45 -14.78
CA VAL A 389 -17.56 10.88 -15.01
C VAL A 389 -16.59 9.71 -14.81
N ILE A 390 -16.74 8.95 -13.74
CA ILE A 390 -15.87 7.79 -13.47
C ILE A 390 -16.05 6.71 -14.54
N GLY A 391 -17.28 6.33 -14.87
CA GLY A 391 -17.59 5.35 -15.90
C GLY A 391 -17.02 5.74 -17.27
N LEU A 392 -17.19 7.02 -17.66
CA LEU A 392 -16.63 7.54 -18.90
C LEU A 392 -15.09 7.53 -18.89
N ASN A 393 -14.45 7.85 -17.75
CA ASN A 393 -13.00 7.71 -17.61
C ASN A 393 -12.56 6.26 -17.80
N ILE A 394 -13.23 5.28 -17.15
CA ILE A 394 -12.94 3.85 -17.32
C ILE A 394 -13.00 3.46 -18.80
N VAL A 395 -14.10 3.79 -19.47
CA VAL A 395 -14.28 3.47 -20.91
C VAL A 395 -13.16 4.10 -21.73
N THR A 396 -12.85 5.38 -21.52
CA THR A 396 -11.78 6.07 -22.29
C THR A 396 -10.39 5.49 -22.03
N ILE A 397 -10.11 5.00 -20.81
CA ILE A 397 -8.85 4.34 -20.47
C ILE A 397 -8.76 2.97 -21.16
N LEU A 398 -9.85 2.21 -21.18
CA LEU A 398 -9.89 0.90 -21.85
C LEU A 398 -9.67 1.03 -23.37
N PHE A 399 -10.18 2.09 -23.99
CA PHE A 399 -9.92 2.39 -25.41
C PHE A 399 -8.44 2.69 -25.72
N ALA A 400 -7.66 3.14 -24.73
CA ALA A 400 -6.27 3.50 -24.94
C ALA A 400 -5.30 2.31 -24.97
N LEU A 401 -5.73 1.10 -24.54
CA LEU A 401 -4.94 -0.15 -24.50
C LEU A 401 -3.45 0.07 -24.16
N ASN A 402 -3.20 0.67 -23.00
CA ASN A 402 -1.86 1.08 -22.57
C ASN A 402 -1.22 0.04 -21.63
N GLU A 403 0.11 -0.13 -21.68
CA GLU A 403 0.91 -0.88 -20.70
C GLU A 403 0.68 -0.41 -19.25
N TYR A 404 0.26 0.84 -19.05
CA TYR A 404 -0.11 1.40 -17.73
C TYR A 404 -1.60 1.27 -17.38
N LEU A 405 -2.34 0.33 -17.99
CA LEU A 405 -3.78 0.19 -17.78
C LEU A 405 -4.16 0.02 -16.30
N MET A 406 -3.52 -0.92 -15.60
CA MET A 406 -3.83 -1.20 -14.19
C MET A 406 -3.50 -0.03 -13.27
N LEU A 407 -2.38 0.63 -13.54
CA LEU A 407 -1.99 1.84 -12.81
C LEU A 407 -3.03 2.96 -13.01
N SER A 408 -3.49 3.16 -14.24
CA SER A 408 -4.47 4.18 -14.59
C SER A 408 -5.83 3.91 -13.94
N LEU A 409 -6.29 2.65 -13.93
CA LEU A 409 -7.53 2.24 -13.28
C LEU A 409 -7.45 2.39 -11.75
N ALA A 410 -6.30 2.04 -11.15
CA ALA A 410 -6.10 2.21 -9.71
C ALA A 410 -6.09 3.69 -9.31
N PHE A 411 -5.39 4.57 -10.03
CA PHE A 411 -5.46 6.00 -9.77
C PHE A 411 -6.85 6.60 -10.01
N LEU A 412 -7.60 6.09 -11.00
CA LEU A 412 -8.99 6.49 -11.19
C LEU A 412 -9.87 6.08 -9.99
N TYR A 413 -9.58 4.94 -9.37
CA TYR A 413 -10.27 4.48 -8.17
C TYR A 413 -9.94 5.34 -6.94
N LEU A 414 -8.69 5.76 -6.77
CA LEU A 414 -8.32 6.78 -5.80
C LEU A 414 -9.01 8.12 -6.06
N TYR A 415 -9.07 8.54 -7.33
CA TYR A 415 -9.76 9.74 -7.77
C TYR A 415 -11.26 9.68 -7.45
N TYR A 416 -11.91 8.52 -7.59
CA TYR A 416 -13.31 8.33 -7.19
C TYR A 416 -13.53 8.70 -5.71
N TYR A 417 -12.69 8.21 -4.80
CA TYR A 417 -12.80 8.53 -3.38
C TYR A 417 -12.54 10.02 -3.09
N LEU A 418 -11.55 10.63 -3.75
CA LEU A 418 -11.31 12.07 -3.65
C LEU A 418 -12.54 12.87 -4.10
N MET A 419 -13.13 12.50 -5.24
CA MET A 419 -14.30 13.18 -5.78
C MET A 419 -15.52 13.01 -4.87
N GLN A 420 -15.69 11.83 -4.28
CA GLN A 420 -16.73 11.59 -3.29
C GLN A 420 -16.53 12.49 -2.05
N GLU A 421 -15.31 12.61 -1.54
CA GLU A 421 -14.98 13.44 -0.38
C GLU A 421 -15.21 14.94 -0.64
N LEU A 422 -14.91 15.41 -1.86
CA LEU A 422 -15.05 16.82 -2.22
C LEU A 422 -16.48 17.23 -2.58
N PHE A 423 -17.22 16.41 -3.34
CA PHE A 423 -18.53 16.78 -3.89
C PHE A 423 -19.70 16.21 -3.09
N TYR A 424 -19.51 15.08 -2.40
CA TYR A 424 -20.57 14.39 -1.68
C TYR A 424 -20.09 13.90 -0.30
N PRO A 425 -19.59 14.81 0.57
CA PRO A 425 -19.18 14.44 1.92
C PRO A 425 -20.39 13.88 2.67
N LYS A 426 -20.23 12.68 3.23
CA LYS A 426 -21.24 12.01 4.06
C LYS A 426 -20.53 11.31 5.19
N LEU A 427 -21.06 11.38 6.41
CA LEU A 427 -20.61 10.53 7.52
C LEU A 427 -21.15 9.10 7.33
N GLU A 428 -20.35 8.11 7.70
CA GLU A 428 -20.68 6.69 7.61
C GLU A 428 -21.20 6.20 8.97
N ILE A 429 -21.72 4.98 9.04
CA ILE A 429 -22.34 4.46 10.27
C ILE A 429 -21.28 4.36 11.38
N GLU A 430 -20.08 3.95 10.99
CA GLU A 430 -18.88 3.84 11.82
C GLU A 430 -18.47 5.20 12.44
N ASP A 431 -18.86 6.32 11.83
CA ASP A 431 -18.64 7.67 12.34
C ASP A 431 -19.68 8.08 13.40
N THR A 432 -20.78 7.35 13.53
CA THR A 432 -21.87 7.67 14.48
C THR A 432 -21.89 6.76 15.71
N LEU A 433 -21.09 5.69 15.70
CA LEU A 433 -20.98 4.74 16.80
C LEU A 433 -20.02 5.26 17.87
N LYS A 434 -20.53 5.51 19.08
CA LYS A 434 -19.68 5.76 20.27
C LYS A 434 -19.03 4.45 20.67
N VAL A 435 -17.77 4.28 20.27
CA VAL A 435 -16.99 3.10 20.64
C VAL A 435 -16.61 3.21 22.12
N GLN A 436 -17.18 2.33 22.96
CA GLN A 436 -16.80 2.25 24.38
C GLN A 436 -15.34 1.82 24.51
N GLU A 437 -14.61 2.57 25.32
CA GLU A 437 -13.20 2.32 25.55
C GLU A 437 -13.03 1.05 26.40
N PRO A 438 -12.10 0.16 26.04
CA PRO A 438 -11.72 -0.94 26.91
C PRO A 438 -11.08 -0.36 28.18
N GLU A 439 -11.47 -0.87 29.36
CA GLU A 439 -10.87 -0.45 30.62
C GLU A 439 -9.35 -0.63 30.57
N ALA A 440 -8.60 0.34 31.11
CA ALA A 440 -7.14 0.40 31.00
C ALA A 440 -6.40 -0.83 31.58
N GLY A 441 -7.10 -1.75 32.24
CA GLY A 441 -6.58 -3.05 32.70
C GLY A 441 -6.63 -4.17 31.66
N ASP A 442 -7.60 -4.21 30.76
CA ASP A 442 -7.88 -5.44 29.97
C ASP A 442 -7.01 -5.60 28.71
N ILE A 443 -6.31 -4.54 28.27
CA ILE A 443 -5.37 -4.61 27.13
C ILE A 443 -3.91 -4.67 27.58
N PHE A 444 -3.61 -4.26 28.82
CA PHE A 444 -2.26 -3.81 29.20
C PHE A 444 -1.56 -4.61 30.30
N THR A 445 -2.18 -5.63 30.93
CA THR A 445 -1.55 -6.36 32.05
C THR A 445 -1.25 -7.84 31.82
N HIS A 446 -1.43 -8.40 30.63
CA HIS A 446 -0.89 -9.74 30.35
C HIS A 446 0.55 -9.67 29.84
N THR A 447 1.44 -9.19 30.71
CA THR A 447 2.83 -9.68 30.73
C THR A 447 2.82 -11.02 31.46
N ALA A 448 3.08 -12.10 30.74
CA ALA A 448 3.55 -13.36 31.31
C ALA A 448 4.87 -13.72 30.66
#